data_AF-A0A938QZ90-F1
#
_entry.id   AF-A0A938QZ90-F1
#
_cell.length_a   1.000
_cell.length_b   1.000
_cell.length_c   1.000
_cell.angle_alpha   90.00
_cell.angle_beta   90.00
_cell.angle_gamma   90.00
#
_symmetry.space_group_name_H-M   'P 1'
#
loop_
_entity.id
_entity.type
_entity.pdbx_description
1 polymer ?
#
loop_
_entity_poly.entity_id
_entity_poly.type
_entity_poly.pdbx_seq_one_letter_code
_entity_poly.pdbx_strand_id
1 'polypeptide(L)'
;DGPGLAAWSLAWPRAHRAALEQGAAVGRVPTPLLFGLAREESAFDARVVSWAGAVGLCQLMPTTALDEARALKLPPPSTTDLLEPSLNARLGGAHLGRRLHGMRHPLLAIAAYNAGPGAVAKWMPPEGQRLPIDLFVEQIPVEETRNYVKKVTGSWVTYSVLDGAAGGAALDEGVLAFDLRVGR
;
A
#
# COMPACT_ATOMS: atom_id res chain seq x y z
N ASP A 1 12.23 -4.61 -26.44
CA ASP A 1 11.02 -3.83 -26.10
C ASP A 1 9.88 -4.20 -27.03
N GLY A 2 9.00 -5.10 -26.59
CA GLY A 2 7.90 -5.60 -27.41
C GLY A 2 6.66 -4.68 -27.35
N PRO A 3 5.83 -4.64 -28.41
CA PRO A 3 4.64 -3.77 -28.51
C PRO A 3 3.62 -3.94 -27.37
N GLY A 4 3.67 -5.05 -26.62
CA GLY A 4 2.84 -5.26 -25.45
C GLY A 4 3.13 -4.25 -24.32
N LEU A 5 4.39 -4.01 -23.96
CA LEU A 5 4.74 -3.19 -22.79
C LEU A 5 4.26 -1.73 -22.92
N ALA A 6 4.32 -1.17 -24.12
CA ALA A 6 3.81 0.18 -24.39
C ALA A 6 2.29 0.30 -24.15
N ALA A 7 1.51 -0.73 -24.51
CA ALA A 7 0.08 -0.77 -24.24
C ALA A 7 -0.21 -0.93 -22.74
N TRP A 8 0.58 -1.73 -22.02
CA TRP A 8 0.47 -1.87 -20.56
C TRP A 8 0.80 -0.56 -19.83
N SER A 9 1.78 0.23 -20.29
CA SER A 9 2.10 1.53 -19.69
C SER A 9 0.96 2.55 -19.80
N LEU A 10 0.10 2.47 -20.82
CA LEU A 10 -1.10 3.30 -20.93
C LEU A 10 -2.19 2.88 -19.93
N ALA A 11 -2.36 1.57 -19.69
CA ALA A 11 -3.31 1.05 -18.70
C ALA A 11 -2.86 1.25 -17.24
N TRP A 12 -1.55 1.46 -17.04
CA TRP A 12 -0.90 1.62 -15.74
C TRP A 12 -0.15 2.96 -15.64
N PRO A 13 -0.89 4.10 -15.62
CA PRO A 13 -0.27 5.41 -15.63
C PRO A 13 0.55 5.67 -14.36
N ARG A 14 1.52 6.58 -14.47
CA ARG A 14 2.31 7.12 -13.36
C ARG A 14 1.82 8.52 -12.97
N ALA A 15 0.51 8.67 -12.74
CA ALA A 15 -0.07 9.92 -12.29
C ALA A 15 0.53 10.34 -10.92
N HIS A 16 0.71 11.64 -10.71
CA HIS A 16 1.32 12.18 -9.48
C HIS A 16 2.71 11.60 -9.15
N ARG A 17 3.51 11.24 -10.16
CA ARG A 17 4.79 10.54 -9.98
C ARG A 17 5.69 11.16 -8.92
N ALA A 18 5.99 12.46 -9.02
CA ALA A 18 6.88 13.12 -8.07
C ALA A 18 6.37 13.04 -6.62
N ALA A 19 5.05 13.19 -6.42
CA ALA A 19 4.44 13.09 -5.09
C ALA A 19 4.53 11.67 -4.52
N LEU A 20 4.23 10.65 -5.33
CA LEU A 20 4.28 9.24 -4.91
C LEU A 20 5.71 8.73 -4.72
N GLU A 21 6.68 9.17 -5.55
CA GLU A 21 8.10 8.86 -5.34
C GLU A 21 8.61 9.46 -4.02
N GLN A 22 8.29 10.73 -3.75
CA GLN A 22 8.64 11.37 -2.48
C GLN A 22 7.95 10.71 -1.29
N GLY A 23 6.66 10.38 -1.41
CA GLY A 23 5.91 9.67 -0.38
C GLY A 23 6.49 8.29 -0.07
N ALA A 24 6.85 7.54 -1.12
CA ALA A 24 7.50 6.24 -0.98
C ALA A 24 8.84 6.35 -0.26
N ALA A 25 9.64 7.37 -0.60
CA ALA A 25 10.92 7.65 0.06
C ALA A 25 10.73 8.00 1.55
N VAL A 26 9.74 8.84 1.88
CA VAL A 26 9.40 9.19 3.27
C VAL A 26 9.00 7.95 4.08
N GLY A 27 8.17 7.09 3.49
CA GLY A 27 7.75 5.83 4.09
C GLY A 27 8.81 4.73 4.10
N ARG A 28 9.91 4.91 3.36
CA ARG A 28 10.89 3.85 3.04
C ARG A 28 10.19 2.57 2.57
N VAL A 29 9.24 2.73 1.65
CA VAL A 29 8.50 1.64 1.01
C VAL A 29 8.91 1.56 -0.47
N PRO A 30 8.78 0.39 -1.12
CA PRO A 30 8.97 0.29 -2.56
C PRO A 30 8.03 1.26 -3.30
N THR A 31 8.58 2.09 -4.18
CA THR A 31 7.78 2.99 -5.04
C THR A 31 6.67 2.25 -5.80
N PRO A 32 6.92 1.07 -6.43
CA PRO A 32 5.85 0.30 -7.08
C PRO A 32 4.69 -0.06 -6.16
N LEU A 33 4.95 -0.31 -4.86
CA LEU A 33 3.92 -0.65 -3.89
C LEU A 33 3.01 0.55 -3.60
N LEU A 34 3.58 1.74 -3.39
CA LEU A 34 2.78 2.93 -3.12
C LEU A 34 1.96 3.35 -4.35
N PHE A 35 2.49 3.18 -5.56
CA PHE A 35 1.70 3.33 -6.79
C PHE A 35 0.56 2.32 -6.88
N GLY A 36 0.82 1.05 -6.56
CA GLY A 36 -0.19 0.01 -6.53
C GLY A 36 -1.31 0.31 -5.53
N LEU A 37 -0.95 0.80 -4.34
CA LEU A 37 -1.91 1.24 -3.33
C LEU A 37 -2.75 2.44 -3.82
N ALA A 38 -2.12 3.52 -4.27
CA ALA A 38 -2.83 4.72 -4.72
C ALA A 38 -3.78 4.45 -5.91
N ARG A 39 -3.41 3.50 -6.78
CA ARG A 39 -4.30 3.03 -7.85
C ARG A 39 -5.58 2.41 -7.29
N GLU A 40 -5.47 1.49 -6.34
CA GLU A 40 -6.64 0.79 -5.80
C GLU A 40 -7.46 1.66 -4.85
N GLU A 41 -6.82 2.61 -4.17
CA GLU A 41 -7.49 3.52 -3.24
C GLU A 41 -8.31 4.60 -3.96
N SER A 42 -7.75 5.24 -4.99
CA SER A 42 -8.40 6.40 -5.61
C SER A 42 -8.43 6.39 -7.13
N ALA A 43 -7.86 5.38 -7.78
CA ALA A 43 -7.56 5.41 -9.21
C ALA A 43 -6.77 6.67 -9.61
N PHE A 44 -5.94 7.19 -8.69
CA PHE A 44 -5.20 8.45 -8.79
C PHE A 44 -6.04 9.74 -8.76
N ASP A 45 -7.32 9.70 -8.40
CA ASP A 45 -8.07 10.92 -8.10
C ASP A 45 -7.63 11.46 -6.73
N ALA A 46 -6.91 12.59 -6.74
CA ALA A 46 -6.43 13.23 -5.52
C ALA A 46 -7.53 13.94 -4.72
N ARG A 47 -8.72 14.14 -5.31
CA ARG A 47 -9.81 14.91 -4.70
C ARG A 47 -10.97 14.04 -4.22
N VAL A 48 -10.87 12.73 -4.36
CA VAL A 48 -11.93 11.81 -3.95
C VAL A 48 -12.02 11.70 -2.43
N VAL A 49 -13.25 11.68 -1.93
CA VAL A 49 -13.58 11.44 -0.53
C VAL A 49 -14.52 10.25 -0.48
N SER A 50 -14.15 9.19 0.23
CA SER A 50 -15.03 8.03 0.39
C SER A 50 -16.24 8.36 1.28
N TRP A 51 -17.28 7.52 1.23
CA TRP A 51 -18.40 7.64 2.16
C TRP A 51 -17.93 7.57 3.62
N ALA A 52 -16.97 6.69 3.94
CA ALA A 52 -16.41 6.58 5.28
C ALA A 52 -15.58 7.81 5.73
N GLY A 53 -15.27 8.74 4.80
CA GLY A 53 -14.52 9.96 5.08
C GLY A 53 -13.02 9.84 4.83
N ALA A 54 -12.56 8.81 4.13
CA ALA A 54 -11.17 8.69 3.69
C ALA A 54 -10.90 9.67 2.54
N VAL A 55 -9.72 10.31 2.51
CA VAL A 55 -9.46 11.46 1.62
C VAL A 55 -8.23 11.24 0.74
N GLY A 56 -8.37 11.60 -0.53
CA GLY A 56 -7.28 11.81 -1.50
C GLY A 56 -6.59 10.55 -2.01
N LEU A 57 -5.38 10.72 -2.54
CA LEU A 57 -4.65 9.71 -3.31
C LEU A 57 -4.47 8.36 -2.60
N CYS A 58 -4.16 8.38 -1.31
CA CYS A 58 -3.91 7.20 -0.50
C CYS A 58 -5.07 6.91 0.47
N GLN A 59 -6.23 7.55 0.26
CA GLN A 59 -7.45 7.41 1.05
C GLN A 59 -7.18 7.37 2.56
N LEU A 60 -6.59 8.45 3.07
CA LEU A 60 -6.30 8.55 4.50
C LEU A 60 -7.54 8.98 5.29
N MET A 61 -7.81 8.28 6.38
CA MET A 61 -8.72 8.78 7.41
C MET A 61 -8.11 10.03 8.07
N PRO A 62 -8.90 11.07 8.41
CA PRO A 62 -8.38 12.28 9.03
C PRO A 62 -7.60 12.02 10.33
N THR A 63 -8.06 11.06 11.14
CA THR A 63 -7.37 10.63 12.36
C THR A 63 -5.99 10.04 12.06
N THR A 64 -5.90 9.18 11.05
CA THR A 64 -4.63 8.60 10.59
C THR A 64 -3.69 9.68 10.07
N ALA A 65 -4.20 10.63 9.26
CA ALA A 65 -3.40 11.73 8.76
C ALA A 65 -2.82 12.60 9.88
N LEU A 66 -3.60 12.88 10.93
CA LEU A 66 -3.13 13.62 12.11
C LEU A 66 -2.00 12.87 12.85
N ASP A 67 -2.14 11.56 13.02
CA ASP A 67 -1.12 10.74 13.67
C ASP A 67 0.19 10.69 12.88
N GLU A 68 0.11 10.53 11.55
CA GLU A 68 1.29 10.55 10.68
C GLU A 68 1.92 11.94 10.58
N ALA A 69 1.13 13.01 10.53
CA ALA A 69 1.62 14.38 10.54
C ALA A 69 2.39 14.66 11.84
N ARG A 70 1.84 14.24 12.99
CA ARG A 70 2.52 14.35 14.29
C ARG A 70 3.84 13.59 14.30
N ALA A 71 3.86 12.36 13.80
CA ALA A 71 5.08 11.54 13.74
C ALA A 71 6.16 12.16 12.83
N LEU A 72 5.76 12.80 11.74
CA LEU A 72 6.64 13.52 10.80
C LEU A 72 6.97 14.95 11.24
N LYS A 73 6.48 15.41 12.40
CA LYS A 73 6.63 16.78 12.90
C LYS A 73 6.11 17.85 11.92
N LEU A 74 4.99 17.55 11.28
CA LEU A 74 4.27 18.47 10.38
C LEU A 74 3.12 19.17 11.13
N PRO A 75 2.64 20.32 10.63
CA PRO A 75 1.39 20.90 11.08
C PRO A 75 0.22 19.91 10.93
N PRO A 76 -0.77 19.93 11.84
CA PRO A 76 -1.95 19.08 11.73
C PRO A 76 -2.74 19.44 10.45
N PRO A 77 -2.92 18.50 9.50
CA PRO A 77 -3.64 18.79 8.27
C PRO A 77 -5.16 18.88 8.52
N SER A 78 -5.82 19.80 7.80
CA SER A 78 -7.25 19.76 7.59
C SER A 78 -7.62 18.72 6.52
N THR A 79 -8.92 18.40 6.39
CA THR A 79 -9.41 17.54 5.31
C THR A 79 -9.15 18.15 3.92
N THR A 80 -9.20 19.47 3.78
CA THR A 80 -8.87 20.17 2.54
C THR A 80 -7.40 20.00 2.17
N ASP A 81 -6.50 20.08 3.16
CA ASP A 81 -5.06 19.88 2.92
C ASP A 81 -4.77 18.46 2.41
N LEU A 82 -5.58 17.47 2.80
CA LEU A 82 -5.45 16.08 2.33
C LEU A 82 -5.84 15.89 0.87
N LEU A 83 -6.47 16.88 0.22
CA LEU A 83 -6.72 16.84 -1.23
C LEU A 83 -5.46 17.18 -2.04
N GLU A 84 -4.42 17.75 -1.40
CA GLU A 84 -3.15 18.03 -2.05
C GLU A 84 -2.33 16.75 -2.24
N PRO A 85 -2.03 16.34 -3.49
CA PRO A 85 -1.34 15.10 -3.82
C PRO A 85 -0.06 14.87 -3.03
N SER A 86 0.77 15.90 -2.92
CA SER A 86 2.09 15.83 -2.28
C SER A 86 2.00 15.58 -0.78
N LEU A 87 1.05 16.23 -0.10
CA LEU A 87 0.83 16.00 1.33
C LEU A 87 0.22 14.63 1.57
N ASN A 88 -0.81 14.28 0.80
CA ASN A 88 -1.51 13.01 0.93
C ASN A 88 -0.58 11.82 0.69
N ALA A 89 0.21 11.85 -0.39
CA ALA A 89 1.19 10.80 -0.71
C ALA A 89 2.30 10.70 0.34
N ARG A 90 2.74 11.83 0.91
CA ARG A 90 3.73 11.84 2.00
C ARG A 90 3.22 11.16 3.26
N LEU A 91 2.00 11.51 3.69
CA LEU A 91 1.36 10.90 4.86
C LEU A 91 1.00 9.43 4.58
N GLY A 92 0.51 9.12 3.38
CA GLY A 92 0.13 7.77 2.96
C GLY A 92 1.33 6.83 2.88
N GLY A 93 2.44 7.31 2.31
CA GLY A 93 3.72 6.61 2.31
C GLY A 93 4.23 6.33 3.73
N ALA A 94 4.18 7.33 4.62
CA ALA A 94 4.54 7.14 6.03
C ALA A 94 3.65 6.11 6.73
N HIS A 95 2.33 6.17 6.49
CA HIS A 95 1.39 5.21 7.06
C HIS A 95 1.68 3.78 6.60
N LEU A 96 1.84 3.60 5.28
CA LEU A 96 2.16 2.31 4.69
C LEU A 96 3.51 1.79 5.20
N GLY A 97 4.53 2.65 5.30
CA GLY A 97 5.83 2.31 5.88
C GLY A 97 5.73 1.78 7.29
N ARG A 98 4.95 2.46 8.15
CA ARG A 98 4.68 2.01 9.52
C ARG A 98 4.05 0.61 9.55
N ARG A 99 3.15 0.28 8.63
CA ARG A 99 2.57 -1.06 8.51
C ARG A 99 3.61 -2.06 8.01
N LEU A 100 4.35 -1.70 6.96
CA LEU A 100 5.32 -2.58 6.32
C LEU A 100 6.44 -2.99 7.29
N HIS A 101 6.99 -2.06 8.06
CA HIS A 101 8.08 -2.35 8.99
C HIS A 101 7.59 -2.93 10.32
N GLY A 102 6.31 -2.77 10.65
CA GLY A 102 5.70 -3.38 11.84
C GLY A 102 5.18 -4.80 11.62
N MET A 103 5.12 -5.25 10.36
CA MET A 103 4.57 -6.55 9.97
C MET A 103 5.67 -7.46 9.44
N ARG A 104 5.48 -8.77 9.60
CA ARG A 104 6.45 -9.78 9.13
C ARG A 104 6.39 -10.03 7.62
N HIS A 105 5.37 -9.49 6.94
CA HIS A 105 5.15 -9.72 5.51
C HIS A 105 4.40 -8.54 4.85
N PRO A 106 4.73 -8.15 3.61
CA PRO A 106 4.06 -7.05 2.90
C PRO A 106 2.54 -7.22 2.76
N LEU A 107 2.06 -8.43 2.48
CA LEU A 107 0.62 -8.69 2.35
C LEU A 107 -0.15 -8.49 3.67
N LEU A 108 0.50 -8.73 4.82
CA LEU A 108 -0.08 -8.38 6.13
C LEU A 108 -0.13 -6.86 6.31
N ALA A 109 0.88 -6.14 5.83
CA ALA A 109 0.90 -4.68 5.87
C ALA A 109 -0.21 -4.06 5.00
N ILE A 110 -0.44 -4.61 3.80
CA ILE A 110 -1.54 -4.22 2.92
C ILE A 110 -2.90 -4.49 3.61
N ALA A 111 -3.08 -5.68 4.19
CA ALA A 111 -4.30 -6.01 4.93
C ALA A 111 -4.50 -5.04 6.12
N ALA A 112 -3.43 -4.72 6.84
CA ALA A 112 -3.46 -3.82 7.99
C ALA A 112 -3.64 -2.34 7.60
N TYR A 113 -3.32 -1.96 6.37
CA TYR A 113 -3.62 -0.62 5.85
C TYR A 113 -5.14 -0.44 5.72
N ASN A 114 -5.82 -1.43 5.13
CA ASN A 114 -7.27 -1.39 4.91
C ASN A 114 -8.09 -1.68 6.20
N ALA A 115 -7.77 -2.76 6.92
CA ALA A 115 -8.57 -3.21 8.05
C ALA A 115 -8.02 -2.82 9.44
N GLY A 116 -6.82 -2.24 9.48
CA GLY A 116 -6.10 -1.95 10.71
C GLY A 116 -5.32 -3.15 11.26
N PRO A 117 -4.23 -2.90 12.02
CA PRO A 117 -3.35 -3.95 12.54
C PRO A 117 -4.04 -4.85 13.58
N GLY A 118 -4.99 -4.31 14.34
CA GLY A 118 -5.74 -5.08 15.34
C GLY A 118 -6.68 -6.12 14.72
N ALA A 119 -7.21 -5.87 13.52
CA ALA A 119 -7.99 -6.85 12.78
C ALA A 119 -7.09 -7.96 12.26
N VAL A 120 -5.97 -7.61 11.60
CA VAL A 120 -4.97 -8.58 11.12
C VAL A 120 -4.45 -9.45 12.26
N ALA A 121 -4.15 -8.88 13.43
CA ALA A 121 -3.70 -9.65 14.59
C ALA A 121 -4.71 -10.73 15.04
N LYS A 122 -6.02 -10.47 14.90
CA LYS A 122 -7.07 -11.46 15.21
C LYS A 122 -7.19 -12.56 14.16
N TRP A 123 -6.71 -12.33 12.94
CA TRP A 123 -6.74 -13.29 11.84
C TRP A 123 -5.49 -14.15 11.77
N MET A 124 -4.44 -13.78 12.52
CA MET A 124 -3.21 -14.57 12.57
C MET A 124 -3.46 -15.93 13.24
N PRO A 125 -2.80 -16.99 12.75
CA PRO A 125 -2.89 -18.30 13.40
C PRO A 125 -2.33 -18.23 14.83
N PRO A 126 -2.74 -19.14 15.72
CA PRO A 126 -2.18 -19.25 17.06
C PRO A 126 -0.66 -19.38 17.04
N GLU A 127 -0.01 -18.91 18.11
CA GLU A 127 1.44 -18.99 18.26
C GLU A 127 1.95 -20.43 18.05
N GLY A 128 3.04 -20.57 17.29
CA GLY A 128 3.64 -21.86 16.96
C GLY A 128 3.00 -22.60 15.76
N GLN A 129 1.87 -22.12 15.23
CA GLN A 129 1.30 -22.64 13.99
C GLN A 129 1.85 -21.91 12.76
N ARG A 130 1.99 -22.65 11.65
CA ARG A 130 2.37 -22.10 10.35
C ARG A 130 1.14 -21.97 9.47
N LEU A 131 1.04 -20.84 8.79
CA LEU A 131 0.02 -20.59 7.77
C LEU A 131 0.72 -19.98 6.55
N PRO A 132 0.68 -20.64 5.38
CA PRO A 132 1.12 -20.04 4.13
C PRO A 132 0.44 -18.69 3.88
N ILE A 133 1.16 -17.72 3.34
CA ILE A 133 0.64 -16.35 3.20
C ILE A 133 -0.57 -16.27 2.25
N ASP A 134 -0.56 -17.06 1.19
CA ASP A 134 -1.67 -17.19 0.25
C ASP A 134 -2.92 -17.74 0.94
N LEU A 135 -2.79 -18.79 1.74
CA LEU A 135 -3.89 -19.31 2.55
C LEU A 135 -4.37 -18.31 3.60
N PHE A 136 -3.47 -17.54 4.24
CA PHE A 136 -3.88 -16.45 5.11
C PHE A 136 -4.77 -15.45 4.37
N VAL A 137 -4.36 -15.00 3.18
CA VAL A 137 -5.15 -14.05 2.39
C VAL A 137 -6.53 -14.62 2.06
N GLU A 138 -6.61 -15.88 1.62
CA GLU A 138 -7.91 -16.52 1.35
C GLU A 138 -8.79 -16.67 2.60
N GLN A 139 -8.18 -16.80 3.79
CA GLN A 139 -8.89 -16.93 5.06
C GLN A 139 -9.30 -15.59 5.69
N ILE A 140 -8.89 -14.43 5.16
CA ILE A 140 -9.33 -13.12 5.67
C ILE A 140 -10.87 -13.09 5.72
N PRO A 141 -11.51 -12.91 6.90
CA PRO A 141 -12.97 -13.03 7.04
C PRO A 141 -13.75 -11.90 6.34
N VAL A 142 -13.12 -10.74 6.19
CA VAL A 142 -13.72 -9.57 5.53
C VAL A 142 -13.44 -9.66 4.04
N GLU A 143 -14.48 -9.95 3.24
CA GLU A 143 -14.35 -10.13 1.79
C GLU A 143 -13.75 -8.90 1.10
N GLU A 144 -14.15 -7.69 1.52
CA GLU A 144 -13.60 -6.43 1.01
C GLU A 144 -12.09 -6.37 1.21
N THR A 145 -11.59 -6.64 2.43
CA THR A 145 -10.16 -6.65 2.74
C THR A 145 -9.42 -7.75 1.99
N ARG A 146 -10.00 -8.95 1.87
CA ARG A 146 -9.43 -10.03 1.07
C ARG A 146 -9.20 -9.58 -0.37
N ASN A 147 -10.22 -9.01 -1.00
CA ASN A 147 -10.16 -8.55 -2.38
C ASN A 147 -9.21 -7.36 -2.53
N TYR A 148 -9.19 -6.45 -1.55
CA TYR A 148 -8.26 -5.33 -1.50
C TYR A 148 -6.80 -5.81 -1.51
N VAL A 149 -6.44 -6.78 -0.67
CA VAL A 149 -5.06 -7.32 -0.62
C VAL A 149 -4.66 -7.90 -1.98
N LYS A 150 -5.54 -8.68 -2.62
CA LYS A 150 -5.29 -9.25 -3.95
C LYS A 150 -5.08 -8.18 -5.01
N LYS A 151 -5.95 -7.15 -5.03
CA LYS A 151 -5.87 -6.04 -5.99
C LYS A 151 -4.58 -5.24 -5.83
N VAL A 152 -4.26 -4.78 -4.60
CA VAL A 152 -3.05 -4.00 -4.35
C VAL A 152 -1.80 -4.81 -4.66
N THR A 153 -1.79 -6.12 -4.34
CA THR A 153 -0.67 -7.01 -4.68
C THR A 153 -0.49 -7.14 -6.19
N GLY A 154 -1.58 -7.38 -6.94
CA GLY A 154 -1.53 -7.41 -8.41
C GLY A 154 -1.04 -6.10 -9.02
N SER A 155 -1.50 -4.98 -8.48
CA SER A 155 -1.09 -3.63 -8.90
C SER A 155 0.37 -3.33 -8.60
N TRP A 156 0.83 -3.72 -7.41
CA TRP A 156 2.23 -3.63 -7.03
C TRP A 156 3.14 -4.46 -7.93
N VAL A 157 2.80 -5.72 -8.18
CA VAL A 157 3.58 -6.60 -9.08
C VAL A 157 3.63 -6.02 -10.49
N THR A 158 2.50 -5.52 -11.00
CA THR A 158 2.45 -4.94 -12.35
C THR A 158 3.37 -3.72 -12.46
N TYR A 159 3.30 -2.80 -11.50
CA TYR A 159 4.20 -1.64 -11.48
C TYR A 159 5.68 -2.03 -11.30
N SER A 160 5.97 -3.09 -10.56
CA SER A 160 7.34 -3.59 -10.38
C SER A 160 7.90 -4.18 -11.69
N VAL A 161 7.07 -4.93 -12.43
CA VAL A 161 7.46 -5.46 -13.75
C VAL A 161 7.70 -4.32 -14.74
N LEU A 162 6.84 -3.30 -14.75
CA LEU A 162 7.02 -2.13 -15.61
C LEU A 162 8.29 -1.34 -15.29
N ASP A 163 8.66 -1.22 -14.01
CA ASP A 163 9.91 -0.56 -13.60
C ASP A 163 11.15 -1.42 -13.88
N GLY A 164 11.04 -2.74 -13.69
CA GLY A 164 12.09 -3.70 -14.04
C GLY A 164 12.37 -3.75 -15.55
N ALA A 165 11.31 -3.76 -16.37
CA ALA A 165 11.41 -3.66 -17.82
C ALA A 165 11.96 -2.30 -18.29
N ALA A 166 11.81 -1.25 -17.48
CA ALA A 166 12.38 0.08 -17.71
C ALA A 166 13.81 0.27 -17.15
N GLY A 167 14.40 -0.76 -16.51
CA GLY A 167 15.82 -0.78 -16.14
C GLY A 167 16.18 -0.80 -14.65
N GLY A 168 15.30 -1.25 -13.73
CA GLY A 168 15.65 -1.31 -12.29
C GLY A 168 14.96 -2.38 -11.46
N ALA A 169 15.77 -3.28 -10.88
CA ALA A 169 15.48 -4.29 -9.86
C ALA A 169 14.29 -5.24 -10.11
N ALA A 170 14.61 -6.51 -10.40
CA ALA A 170 13.66 -7.61 -10.32
C ALA A 170 13.02 -7.66 -8.92
N LEU A 171 11.76 -8.11 -8.85
CA LEU A 171 11.08 -8.47 -7.60
C LEU A 171 12.06 -9.30 -6.76
N ASP A 172 12.51 -8.77 -5.62
CA ASP A 172 13.30 -9.54 -4.67
C ASP A 172 12.46 -10.77 -4.28
N GLU A 173 12.99 -11.98 -4.45
CA GLU A 173 12.27 -13.22 -4.10
C GLU A 173 11.80 -13.20 -2.63
N GLY A 174 12.45 -12.41 -1.76
CA GLY A 174 12.01 -12.17 -0.39
C GLY A 174 10.67 -11.46 -0.25
N VAL A 175 10.24 -10.69 -1.26
CA VAL A 175 8.95 -9.97 -1.30
C VAL A 175 7.77 -10.93 -1.55
N LEU A 176 8.02 -12.06 -2.20
CA LEU A 176 7.05 -13.11 -2.51
C LEU A 176 7.26 -14.37 -1.65
N ALA A 177 8.05 -14.29 -0.58
CA ALA A 177 8.32 -15.44 0.27
C ALA A 177 7.02 -16.03 0.84
N PHE A 178 6.73 -17.28 0.46
CA PHE A 178 5.44 -17.95 0.67
C PHE A 178 5.07 -18.27 2.13
N ASP A 179 5.97 -18.09 3.09
CA ASP A 179 5.80 -18.54 4.47
C ASP A 179 5.74 -17.39 5.48
N LEU A 180 4.57 -17.20 6.11
CA LEU A 180 4.48 -16.48 7.38
C LEU A 180 5.06 -17.36 8.50
N ARG A 181 6.30 -17.07 8.90
CA ARG A 181 6.80 -17.58 10.18
C ARG A 181 6.24 -16.72 11.32
N VAL A 182 5.19 -17.20 11.97
CA VAL A 182 4.88 -16.79 13.34
C VAL A 182 5.94 -17.43 14.23
N GLY A 183 7.09 -16.75 14.35
CA GLY A 183 8.25 -17.29 15.05
C GLY A 183 8.07 -17.35 16.57
N ARG A 184 9.10 -17.86 17.25
CA ARG A 184 9.73 -17.03 18.28
C ARG A 184 10.42 -15.86 17.57
#